data_AF-A0A377K3U9-F1
#
_entry.id   AF-A0A377K3U9-F1
#
_cell.length_a   1.000
_cell.length_b   1.000
_cell.length_c   1.000
_cell.angle_alpha   90.00
_cell.angle_beta   90.00
_cell.angle_gamma   90.00
#
_symmetry.space_group_name_H-M   'P 1'
#
loop_
_entity.id
_entity.type
_entity.pdbx_description
1 polymer ?
#
loop_
_entity_poly.entity_id
_entity_poly.type
_entity_poly.pdbx_seq_one_letter_code
_entity_poly.pdbx_strand_id
1 'polypeptide(L)'
;MNLTPSENDKGFKTLCPSLRPVVIVGGGGQMGRLFEKMLTLSGYQVRILEQHDWDRAADIVSDAGMVIVSVPIHVTEQVIGKLPPFTERLYSGLIWHR
;
A
#
# COMPACT_ATOMS: atom_id res chain seq x y z
N MET A 1 -7.76 32.76 29.99
CA MET A 1 -8.35 31.40 29.95
C MET A 1 -7.91 30.74 28.67
N ASN A 2 -6.84 29.93 28.71
CA ASN A 2 -6.35 29.17 27.56
C ASN A 2 -7.10 27.84 27.50
N LEU A 3 -7.92 27.65 26.47
CA LEU A 3 -8.39 26.33 26.08
C LEU A 3 -7.39 25.77 25.07
N THR A 4 -6.86 24.61 25.44
CA THR A 4 -5.86 23.76 24.77
C THR A 4 -6.03 23.64 23.25
N PRO A 5 -4.97 23.81 22.44
CA PRO A 5 -4.90 23.20 21.12
C PRO A 5 -4.32 21.78 21.23
N SER A 6 -4.61 20.94 20.23
CA SER A 6 -3.93 19.68 19.88
C SER A 6 -4.54 18.33 20.34
N GLU A 7 -5.69 17.98 19.76
CA GLU A 7 -5.91 16.58 19.33
C GLU A 7 -5.20 16.26 17.99
N ASN A 8 -4.52 17.24 17.38
CA ASN A 8 -3.95 17.14 16.04
C ASN A 8 -2.45 16.74 16.00
N ASP A 9 -1.88 16.26 17.11
CA ASP A 9 -0.43 16.01 17.23
C ASP A 9 -0.05 14.52 17.31
N LYS A 10 -0.96 13.63 16.91
CA LYS A 10 -0.60 12.23 16.61
C LYS A 10 -0.34 12.14 15.12
N GLY A 11 0.78 12.72 14.68
CA GLY A 11 1.32 12.49 13.34
C GLY A 11 1.25 11.00 12.99
N PHE A 12 0.92 10.72 11.73
CA PHE A 12 0.75 9.37 11.23
C PHE A 12 1.94 8.48 11.66
N LYS A 13 1.67 7.48 12.52
CA LYS A 13 2.73 6.63 13.09
C LYS A 13 2.98 5.44 12.16
N THR A 14 4.24 5.18 11.83
CA THR A 14 4.66 3.93 11.18
C THR A 14 4.55 2.78 12.17
N LEU A 15 3.49 1.99 12.08
CA LEU A 15 3.27 0.85 12.98
C LEU A 15 4.10 -0.38 12.59
N CYS A 16 4.33 -0.58 11.29
CA CYS A 16 5.13 -1.69 10.76
C CYS A 16 6.28 -1.14 9.88
N PRO A 17 7.37 -0.60 10.46
CA PRO A 17 8.44 0.05 9.67
C PRO A 17 9.14 -0.87 8.67
N SER A 18 9.11 -2.19 8.89
CA SER A 18 9.67 -3.19 7.99
C SER A 18 8.71 -3.60 6.86
N LEU A 19 7.54 -2.97 6.76
CA LEU A 19 6.60 -3.24 5.69
C LEU A 19 7.25 -2.87 4.35
N ARG A 20 7.32 -3.85 3.45
CA ARG A 20 7.69 -3.63 2.05
C ARG A 20 6.68 -2.68 1.38
N PRO A 21 6.98 -2.13 0.20
CA PRO A 21 6.14 -1.09 -0.39
C PRO A 21 4.66 -1.47 -0.47
N VAL A 22 3.80 -0.48 -0.20
CA VAL A 22 2.35 -0.60 -0.38
C VAL A 22 2.02 -0.24 -1.81
N VAL A 23 1.39 -1.16 -2.55
CA VAL A 23 0.88 -0.88 -3.89
C VAL A 23 -0.58 -0.47 -3.78
N ILE A 24 -0.96 0.64 -4.42
CA ILE A 24 -2.35 1.09 -4.51
C ILE A 24 -2.79 0.99 -5.97
N VAL A 25 -3.75 0.12 -6.23
CA VAL A 25 -4.40 -0.04 -7.54
C VAL A 25 -5.54 0.97 -7.65
N GLY A 26 -5.55 1.80 -8.69
CA GLY A 26 -6.47 2.94 -8.79
C GLY A 26 -6.10 4.09 -7.84
N GLY A 27 -4.81 4.24 -7.52
CA GLY A 27 -4.27 5.30 -6.68
C GLY A 27 -4.56 6.72 -7.16
N GLY A 28 -4.80 6.94 -8.45
CA GLY A 28 -5.13 8.22 -9.05
C GLY A 28 -6.52 8.75 -8.69
N GLY A 29 -7.43 7.89 -8.22
CA GLY A 29 -8.76 8.26 -7.75
C GLY A 29 -8.75 9.00 -6.41
N GLN A 30 -9.90 9.56 -6.00
CA GLN A 30 -10.01 10.34 -4.75
C GLN A 30 -9.58 9.54 -3.52
N MET A 31 -10.03 8.28 -3.42
CA MET A 31 -9.66 7.42 -2.30
C MET A 31 -8.23 6.92 -2.37
N GLY A 32 -7.75 6.58 -3.57
CA GLY A 32 -6.37 6.20 -3.80
C GLY A 32 -5.39 7.26 -3.33
N ARG A 33 -5.62 8.54 -3.70
CA ARG A 33 -4.81 9.69 -3.30
C ARG A 33 -4.85 9.94 -1.79
N LEU A 34 -6.00 9.70 -1.14
CA LEU A 34 -6.11 9.80 0.31
C LEU A 34 -5.21 8.76 0.99
N PHE A 35 -5.28 7.50 0.56
CA PHE A 35 -4.43 6.44 1.12
C PHE A 35 -2.95 6.68 0.82
N GLU A 36 -2.61 7.08 -0.39
CA GLU A 36 -1.25 7.47 -0.76
C GLU A 36 -0.69 8.53 0.18
N LYS A 37 -1.45 9.62 0.42
CA LYS A 37 -1.05 10.71 1.32
C LYS A 37 -0.86 10.20 2.75
N MET A 38 -1.83 9.46 3.29
CA MET A 38 -1.75 8.98 4.68
C MET A 38 -0.59 8.01 4.89
N LEU A 39 -0.37 7.07 3.96
CA LEU A 39 0.70 6.09 4.05
C LEU A 39 2.08 6.72 3.86
N THR A 40 2.21 7.67 2.92
CA THR A 40 3.45 8.43 2.72
C THR A 40 3.77 9.26 3.97
N LEU A 41 2.78 9.94 4.55
CA LEU A 41 2.95 10.67 5.81
C LEU A 41 3.28 9.74 6.99
N SER A 42 2.84 8.48 6.93
CA SER A 42 3.20 7.43 7.89
C SER A 42 4.58 6.82 7.62
N GLY A 43 5.37 7.31 6.66
CA GLY A 43 6.71 6.80 6.36
C GLY A 43 6.77 5.51 5.52
N TYR A 44 5.65 5.06 4.95
CA TYR A 44 5.65 3.91 4.04
C TYR A 44 6.08 4.32 2.64
N GLN A 45 6.78 3.42 1.94
CA GLN A 45 6.94 3.53 0.49
C GLN A 45 5.63 3.14 -0.19
N VAL A 46 5.12 4.01 -1.05
CA VAL A 46 3.90 3.79 -1.81
C VAL A 46 4.22 3.70 -3.30
N ARG A 47 3.59 2.74 -3.98
CA ARG A 47 3.61 2.63 -5.44
C ARG A 47 2.18 2.64 -5.96
N ILE A 48 1.98 3.26 -7.12
CA ILE A 48 0.66 3.35 -7.74
C ILE A 48 0.63 2.43 -8.97
N LEU A 49 -0.48 1.72 -9.15
CA LEU A 49 -0.78 0.94 -10.34
C LEU A 49 -2.08 1.50 -10.96
N GLU A 50 -1.95 2.14 -12.12
CA GLU A 50 -3.07 2.68 -12.91
C GLU A 50 -3.36 1.85 -14.16
N GLN A 51 -4.41 2.23 -14.89
CA GLN A 51 -4.85 1.55 -16.11
C GLN A 51 -3.78 1.45 -17.22
N HIS A 52 -2.80 2.33 -17.25
CA HIS A 52 -1.72 2.31 -18.24
C HIS A 52 -0.49 1.50 -17.77
N ASP A 53 -0.47 1.05 -16.52
CA ASP A 53 0.66 0.35 -15.92
C ASP A 53 0.52 -1.18 -15.98
N TRP A 54 -0.59 -1.70 -16.51
CA TRP A 54 -0.89 -3.13 -16.48
C TRP A 54 0.18 -3.99 -17.18
N ASP A 55 0.86 -3.47 -18.20
CA ASP A 55 1.98 -4.15 -18.87
C ASP A 55 3.18 -4.37 -17.92
N ARG A 56 3.28 -3.58 -16.86
CA ARG A 56 4.33 -3.62 -15.83
C ARG A 56 3.80 -4.05 -14.46
N ALA A 57 2.55 -4.51 -14.38
CA ALA A 57 1.90 -4.84 -13.12
C ALA A 57 2.71 -5.84 -12.29
N ALA A 58 3.25 -6.87 -12.94
CA ALA A 58 4.06 -7.90 -12.28
C ALA A 58 5.28 -7.31 -11.56
N ASP A 59 5.98 -6.37 -12.20
CA ASP A 59 7.15 -5.71 -11.61
C ASP A 59 6.74 -4.82 -10.44
N ILE A 60 5.66 -4.05 -10.61
CA ILE A 60 5.15 -3.11 -9.60
C ILE A 60 4.77 -3.84 -8.31
N VAL A 61 4.13 -5.01 -8.41
CA VAL A 61 3.66 -5.79 -7.26
C VAL A 61 4.65 -6.84 -6.75
N SER A 62 5.73 -7.13 -7.49
CA SER A 62 6.64 -8.27 -7.24
C SER A 62 7.13 -8.38 -5.80
N ASP A 63 7.49 -7.26 -5.17
CA ASP A 63 7.99 -7.16 -3.80
C ASP A 63 7.01 -6.43 -2.86
N ALA A 64 5.74 -6.25 -3.25
CA ALA A 64 4.75 -5.57 -2.43
C ALA A 64 4.57 -6.24 -1.06
N GLY A 65 4.52 -5.43 0.00
CA GLY A 65 4.16 -5.88 1.35
C GLY A 65 2.66 -5.89 1.58
N MET A 66 1.94 -5.06 0.83
CA MET A 66 0.49 -4.92 0.88
C MET A 66 -0.01 -4.35 -0.44
N VAL A 67 -1.20 -4.80 -0.88
CA VAL A 67 -1.91 -4.23 -2.04
C VAL A 67 -3.25 -3.68 -1.57
N ILE A 68 -3.54 -2.41 -1.88
CA ILE A 68 -4.84 -1.76 -1.66
C ILE A 68 -5.52 -1.60 -3.01
N VAL A 69 -6.74 -2.13 -3.15
CA VAL A 69 -7.53 -1.98 -4.38
C VAL A 69 -8.55 -0.85 -4.18
N SER A 70 -8.32 0.29 -4.82
CA SER A 70 -9.13 1.51 -4.74
C SER A 70 -9.73 1.88 -6.11
N VAL A 71 -10.51 0.95 -6.67
CA VAL A 71 -11.17 1.10 -7.98
C VAL A 71 -12.69 1.15 -7.82
N PRO A 72 -13.46 1.59 -8.83
CA PRO A 72 -14.92 1.50 -8.78
C PRO A 72 -15.41 0.07 -8.49
N ILE A 73 -16.47 -0.06 -7.69
CA ILE A 73 -16.94 -1.37 -7.19
C ILE A 73 -17.24 -2.36 -8.33
N HIS A 74 -17.79 -1.88 -9.44
CA HIS A 74 -18.19 -2.70 -10.59
C HIS A 74 -17.02 -3.32 -11.37
N VAL A 75 -15.78 -2.84 -11.18
CA VAL A 75 -14.57 -3.44 -11.78
C VAL A 75 -13.67 -4.15 -10.77
N THR A 76 -14.05 -4.17 -9.49
CA THR A 76 -13.18 -4.66 -8.41
C THR A 76 -12.78 -6.13 -8.62
N GLU A 77 -13.74 -7.02 -8.91
CA GLU A 77 -13.46 -8.44 -9.16
C GLU A 77 -12.56 -8.64 -10.38
N GLN A 78 -12.82 -7.91 -11.47
CA GLN A 78 -12.00 -7.96 -12.68
C GLN A 78 -10.56 -7.53 -12.40
N VAL A 79 -10.38 -6.47 -11.62
CA VAL A 79 -9.06 -5.97 -11.23
C VAL A 79 -8.34 -6.99 -10.36
N ILE A 80 -8.99 -7.58 -9.37
CA ILE A 80 -8.40 -8.62 -8.51
C ILE A 80 -7.99 -9.84 -9.36
N GLY A 81 -8.84 -10.28 -10.29
CA GLY A 81 -8.54 -11.41 -11.18
C GLY A 81 -7.38 -11.15 -12.15
N LYS A 82 -7.11 -9.88 -12.48
CA LYS A 82 -5.97 -9.48 -13.33
C LYS A 82 -4.66 -9.28 -12.55
N LEU A 83 -4.73 -9.10 -11.23
CA LEU A 83 -3.54 -8.85 -10.45
C LEU A 83 -2.60 -10.05 -10.51
N PRO A 84 -1.33 -9.85 -10.88
CA PRO A 84 -0.37 -10.94 -10.87
C PRO A 84 -0.16 -11.41 -9.43
N PRO A 85 0.13 -12.71 -9.23
CA PRO A 85 0.46 -13.23 -7.91
C PRO A 85 1.70 -12.51 -7.38
N PHE A 86 1.59 -11.94 -6.19
CA PHE A 86 2.72 -11.37 -5.47
C PHE A 86 3.04 -12.27 -4.29
N THR A 87 4.31 -12.64 -4.16
CA THR A 87 4.75 -13.59 -3.13
C THR A 87 4.75 -12.93 -1.77
N GLU A 88 4.06 -13.55 -0.80
CA GLU A 88 4.41 -13.37 0.60
C GLU A 88 5.79 -14.00 0.79
N ARG A 89 6.83 -13.17 0.86
CA ARG A 89 8.16 -13.67 1.18
C ARG A 89 8.13 -14.06 2.65
N LEU A 90 7.72 -15.29 2.93
CA LEU A 90 7.88 -15.92 4.24
C LEU A 90 9.32 -15.68 4.66
N TYR A 91 9.52 -15.10 5.85
CA TYR A 91 10.84 -14.87 6.43
C TYR A 91 11.53 -16.23 6.66
N SER A 92 12.12 -16.79 5.61
CA SER A 92 13.02 -17.95 5.68
C SER A 92 14.39 -17.44 6.14
N GLY A 93 14.47 -17.05 7.41
CA GLY A 93 15.69 -16.51 8.02
C GLY A 93 15.96 -17.00 9.44
N LEU A 94 15.11 -17.88 9.99
CA LEU A 94 15.27 -18.33 11.38
C LEU A 94 14.98 -19.82 11.62
N ILE A 95 15.06 -20.65 10.58
CA ILE A 95 14.98 -22.10 10.77
C ILE A 95 16.14 -22.77 10.02
N TRP A 96 16.99 -23.44 10.80
CA TRP A 96 18.10 -24.32 10.44
C TRP A 96 19.48 -23.68 10.21
N HIS A 97 20.06 -23.11 11.27
CA HIS A 97 21.49 -23.31 11.51
C HIS A 97 21.74 -23.56 13.00
N ARG A 98 21.90 -24.86 13.31
CA ARG A 98 22.43 -25.50 14.52
C ARG A 98 21.61 -25.41 15.82
#